data_AF-D8L1Z6-F1
#
_entry.id   AF-D8L1Z6-F1
#
_cell.length_a   1.000
_cell.length_b   1.000
_cell.length_c   1.000
_cell.angle_alpha   90.00
_cell.angle_beta   90.00
_cell.angle_gamma   90.00
#
_symmetry.space_group_name_H-M   'P 1'
#
loop_
_entity.id
_entity.type
_entity.pdbx_description
1 polymer ?
#
loop_
_entity_poly.entity_id
_entity_poly.type
_entity_poly.pdbx_seq_one_letter_code
_entity_poly.pdbx_strand_id
1 'polypeptide(L)'
;MNYTSFIFAFQLCIILCSSGYYCQSIIFREIENLRDYFNASNPDVADGGSLFIDILKNWREESDKTVIQSQIVSFYLKMFENLKDNQLIQRSMDTIKEDMLDKLLNSSSDKRNDFLKLTQIPVNDLQVQRKAINELFKVMNDLS
;
A
#
# COMPACT_ATOMS: atom_id res chain seq x y z
N MET A 1 30.56 -11.44 -33.53
CA MET A 1 30.90 -10.91 -32.20
C MET A 1 29.61 -10.68 -31.40
N ASN A 2 28.81 -11.74 -31.17
CA ASN A 2 27.43 -11.65 -30.63
C ASN A 2 27.21 -12.47 -29.34
N TYR A 3 28.14 -13.36 -28.98
CA TYR A 3 27.98 -14.27 -27.82
C TYR A 3 28.12 -13.55 -26.48
N THR A 4 29.02 -12.56 -26.40
CA THR A 4 29.24 -11.79 -25.16
C THR A 4 28.00 -10.96 -24.79
N SER A 5 27.34 -10.37 -25.79
CA SER A 5 26.08 -9.62 -25.59
C SER A 5 24.95 -10.52 -25.08
N PHE A 6 24.86 -11.75 -25.60
CA PHE A 6 23.87 -12.73 -25.17
C PHE A 6 24.10 -13.22 -23.72
N ILE A 7 25.36 -13.43 -23.33
CA ILE A 7 25.71 -13.83 -21.95
C ILE A 7 25.35 -12.71 -20.96
N PHE A 8 25.66 -11.45 -21.28
CA PHE A 8 25.29 -10.32 -20.42
C PHE A 8 23.77 -10.14 -20.31
N ALA A 9 23.03 -10.28 -21.43
CA ALA A 9 21.57 -10.21 -21.41
C ALA A 9 20.95 -11.33 -20.55
N PHE A 10 21.50 -12.55 -20.64
CA PHE A 10 21.06 -13.69 -19.84
C PHE A 10 21.36 -13.52 -18.34
N GLN A 11 22.55 -13.03 -17.98
CA GLN A 11 22.88 -12.69 -16.59
C GLN A 11 21.96 -11.59 -16.05
N LEU A 12 21.67 -10.56 -16.84
CA LEU A 12 20.76 -9.49 -16.45
C LEU A 12 19.34 -10.03 -16.19
N CYS A 13 18.83 -10.91 -17.05
CA CYS A 13 17.54 -11.59 -16.87
C CYS A 13 17.49 -12.43 -15.59
N ILE A 14 18.54 -13.18 -15.26
CA ILE A 14 18.59 -13.97 -14.02
C ILE A 14 18.54 -13.06 -12.79
N ILE A 15 19.28 -11.95 -12.79
CA ILE A 15 19.31 -11.00 -11.67
C ILE A 15 17.95 -10.29 -11.50
N LEU A 16 17.32 -9.89 -12.60
CA LEU A 16 16.01 -9.24 -12.58
C LEU A 16 14.88 -10.21 -12.16
N CYS A 17 14.87 -11.45 -12.67
CA CYS A 17 13.89 -12.46 -12.27
C CYS A 17 14.08 -12.91 -10.81
N SER A 18 15.32 -13.07 -10.34
CA SER A 18 15.59 -13.49 -8.96
C SER A 18 15.28 -12.40 -7.94
N SER A 19 15.55 -11.13 -8.25
CA SER A 19 15.21 -10.01 -7.37
C SER A 19 13.70 -9.83 -7.18
N GLY A 20 12.91 -9.96 -8.25
CA GLY A 20 11.44 -9.93 -8.17
C GLY A 20 10.88 -11.08 -7.34
N TYR A 21 11.36 -12.31 -7.57
CA TYR A 21 10.93 -13.50 -6.81
C TYR A 21 11.31 -13.42 -5.34
N TYR A 22 12.54 -12.98 -5.04
CA TYR A 22 13.01 -12.80 -3.67
C TYR A 22 12.19 -11.77 -2.90
N CYS A 23 11.90 -10.62 -3.54
CA CYS A 23 11.01 -9.60 -2.96
C CYS A 23 9.62 -10.16 -2.64
N GLN A 24 9.01 -10.88 -3.59
CA GLN A 24 7.70 -11.50 -3.39
C GLN A 24 7.70 -12.53 -2.25
N SER A 25 8.78 -13.31 -2.11
CA SER A 25 8.92 -14.28 -1.01
C SER A 25 9.05 -13.63 0.37
N ILE A 26 9.70 -12.46 0.47
CA ILE A 26 9.80 -11.70 1.72
C ILE A 26 8.41 -11.19 2.11
N ILE A 27 7.71 -10.52 1.18
CA ILE A 27 6.38 -9.98 1.44
C ILE A 27 5.41 -11.07 1.88
N PHE A 28 5.42 -12.22 1.20
CA PHE A 28 4.58 -13.35 1.57
C PHE A 28 4.84 -13.83 3.02
N ARG A 29 6.12 -13.98 3.40
CA ARG A 29 6.47 -14.38 4.77
C ARG A 29 5.99 -13.38 5.81
N GLU A 30 6.16 -12.08 5.55
CA GLU A 30 5.71 -11.05 6.49
C GLU A 30 4.17 -11.00 6.59
N ILE A 31 3.44 -11.30 5.50
CA ILE A 31 1.97 -11.43 5.53
C ILE A 31 1.54 -12.64 6.37
N GLU A 32 2.19 -13.79 6.20
CA GLU A 32 1.87 -14.98 7.01
C GLU A 32 2.17 -14.73 8.50
N ASN A 33 3.26 -14.03 8.84
CA ASN A 33 3.54 -13.62 10.22
C ASN A 33 2.39 -12.79 10.82
N LEU A 34 1.85 -11.81 10.07
CA LEU A 34 0.69 -11.05 10.52
C LEU A 34 -0.57 -11.92 10.61
N ARG A 35 -0.80 -12.80 9.63
CA ARG A 35 -1.94 -13.71 9.63
C ARG A 35 -1.95 -14.58 10.88
N ASP A 36 -0.81 -15.15 11.24
CA ASP A 36 -0.66 -15.97 12.45
C ASP A 36 -0.86 -15.14 13.72
N TYR A 37 -0.25 -13.95 13.79
CA TYR A 37 -0.39 -13.05 14.93
C TYR A 37 -1.85 -12.67 15.23
N PHE A 38 -2.63 -12.38 14.19
CA PHE A 38 -4.06 -12.02 14.32
C PHE A 38 -4.99 -13.23 14.34
N ASN A 39 -4.46 -14.46 14.28
CA ASN A 39 -5.26 -15.68 14.12
C ASN A 39 -6.21 -15.60 12.90
N ALA A 40 -5.78 -14.96 11.82
CA ALA A 40 -6.62 -14.64 10.66
C ALA A 40 -6.92 -15.86 9.75
N SER A 41 -6.43 -17.04 10.11
CA SER A 41 -6.76 -18.33 9.46
C SER A 41 -7.95 -19.03 10.11
N ASN A 42 -8.44 -18.52 11.24
CA ASN A 42 -9.55 -19.11 11.96
C ASN A 42 -10.86 -18.99 11.14
N PRO A 43 -11.73 -20.02 11.08
CA PRO A 43 -12.91 -20.00 10.22
C PRO A 43 -13.88 -18.84 10.47
N ASP A 44 -13.94 -18.30 11.69
CA ASP A 44 -14.77 -17.14 12.06
C ASP A 44 -14.40 -15.86 11.31
N VAL A 45 -13.17 -15.75 10.79
CA VAL A 45 -12.70 -14.61 10.00
C VAL A 45 -13.45 -14.47 8.67
N ALA A 46 -14.02 -15.57 8.16
CA ALA A 46 -14.83 -15.56 6.95
C ALA A 46 -16.28 -15.09 7.20
N ASP A 47 -16.71 -14.98 8.46
CA ASP A 47 -18.06 -14.54 8.82
C ASP A 47 -18.26 -13.07 8.41
N GLY A 48 -19.41 -12.79 7.78
CA GLY A 48 -19.74 -11.44 7.29
C GLY A 48 -19.15 -11.08 5.92
N GLY A 49 -18.40 -12.00 5.28
CA GLY A 49 -17.89 -11.83 3.92
C GLY A 49 -16.57 -11.04 3.85
N SER A 50 -16.11 -10.72 2.64
CA SER A 50 -14.82 -10.06 2.45
C SER A 50 -14.88 -8.54 2.71
N LEU A 51 -13.88 -7.99 3.40
CA LEU A 51 -13.81 -6.54 3.65
C LEU A 51 -13.51 -5.72 2.41
N PHE A 52 -12.58 -6.18 1.56
CA PHE A 52 -12.04 -5.39 0.45
C PHE A 52 -12.11 -6.07 -0.91
N ILE A 53 -12.05 -7.41 -0.95
CA ILE A 53 -11.86 -8.16 -2.18
C ILE A 53 -13.06 -8.04 -3.11
N ASP A 54 -14.28 -8.10 -2.56
CA ASP A 54 -15.49 -7.95 -3.38
C ASP A 54 -15.69 -6.50 -3.86
N ILE A 55 -15.25 -5.50 -3.08
CA ILE A 55 -15.23 -4.10 -3.52
C ILE A 55 -14.27 -3.95 -4.70
N LEU A 56 -13.04 -4.48 -4.60
CA LEU A 56 -12.02 -4.38 -5.65
C LEU A 56 -12.45 -5.04 -6.97
N LYS A 57 -13.22 -6.14 -6.91
CA LYS A 57 -13.72 -6.84 -8.11
C LYS A 57 -14.67 -5.99 -8.95
N ASN A 58 -15.32 -4.98 -8.36
CA ASN A 58 -16.29 -4.14 -9.05
C ASN A 58 -15.64 -3.09 -9.97
N TRP A 59 -14.35 -2.78 -9.78
CA TRP A 59 -13.66 -1.69 -10.47
C TRP A 59 -12.67 -2.24 -11.49
N ARG A 60 -12.97 -2.02 -12.78
CA ARG A 60 -12.16 -2.51 -13.90
C ARG A 60 -11.21 -1.45 -14.46
N GLU A 61 -11.62 -0.19 -14.43
CA GLU A 61 -10.79 0.92 -14.91
C GLU A 61 -9.69 1.21 -13.90
N GLU A 62 -8.47 1.39 -14.38
CA GLU A 62 -7.30 1.56 -13.51
C GLU A 62 -7.40 2.84 -12.66
N SER A 63 -7.99 3.91 -13.19
CA SER A 63 -8.29 5.15 -12.47
C SER A 63 -9.22 4.90 -11.28
N ASP A 64 -10.37 4.26 -11.53
CA ASP A 64 -11.36 3.96 -10.49
C ASP A 64 -10.79 3.03 -9.44
N LYS A 65 -10.06 2.01 -9.89
CA LYS A 65 -9.39 1.05 -9.02
C LYS A 65 -8.34 1.72 -8.15
N THR A 66 -7.56 2.66 -8.69
CA THR A 66 -6.56 3.43 -7.93
C THR A 66 -7.19 4.25 -6.83
N VAL A 67 -8.34 4.88 -7.08
CA VAL A 67 -9.10 5.64 -6.05
C VAL A 67 -9.47 4.73 -4.89
N ILE A 68 -9.99 3.53 -5.19
CA ILE A 68 -10.41 2.57 -4.16
C ILE A 68 -9.21 1.96 -3.42
N GLN A 69 -8.15 1.61 -4.15
CA GLN A 69 -6.90 1.11 -3.56
C GLN A 69 -6.26 2.13 -2.63
N SER A 70 -6.30 3.42 -2.98
CA SER A 70 -5.81 4.52 -2.14
C SER A 70 -6.51 4.55 -0.77
N GLN A 71 -7.81 4.30 -0.73
CA GLN A 71 -8.57 4.19 0.53
C GLN A 71 -8.21 2.94 1.32
N ILE A 72 -8.03 1.80 0.66
CA ILE A 72 -7.63 0.54 1.30
C ILE A 72 -6.22 0.66 1.90
N VAL A 73 -5.27 1.25 1.19
CA VAL A 73 -3.92 1.50 1.71
C VAL A 73 -3.98 2.44 2.91
N SER A 74 -4.76 3.53 2.83
CA SER A 74 -4.96 4.44 3.97
C SER A 74 -5.54 3.73 5.20
N PHE A 75 -6.46 2.78 5.00
CA PHE A 75 -6.99 1.93 6.07
C PHE A 75 -5.89 1.10 6.75
N TYR A 76 -5.07 0.39 5.98
CA TYR A 76 -3.97 -0.41 6.54
C TYR A 76 -2.93 0.46 7.25
N LEU A 77 -2.59 1.63 6.70
CA LEU A 77 -1.68 2.58 7.37
C LEU A 77 -2.23 2.99 8.74
N LYS A 78 -3.52 3.31 8.82
CA LYS A 78 -4.16 3.67 10.09
C LYS A 78 -4.19 2.49 11.07
N MET A 79 -4.47 1.28 10.58
CA MET A 79 -4.43 0.07 11.40
C MET A 79 -3.04 -0.18 11.98
N PHE A 80 -1.99 -0.06 11.17
CA PHE A 80 -0.60 -0.28 11.60
C PHE A 80 -0.11 0.82 12.54
N GLU A 81 -0.51 2.08 12.34
CA GLU A 81 -0.17 3.18 13.25
C GLU A 81 -0.71 2.93 14.67
N ASN A 82 -1.91 2.36 14.79
CA ASN A 82 -2.50 1.99 16.09
C ASN A 82 -1.74 0.86 16.81
N LEU A 83 -0.90 0.12 16.09
CA LEU A 83 -0.16 -1.04 16.58
C LEU A 83 1.36 -0.82 16.59
N LYS A 84 1.83 0.39 16.32
CA LYS A 84 3.25 0.72 16.12
C LYS A 84 4.18 0.32 17.26
N ASP A 85 3.66 0.26 18.49
CA ASP A 85 4.43 -0.10 19.69
C ASP A 85 4.58 -1.63 19.86
N ASN A 86 3.95 -2.42 18.98
CA ASN A 86 4.00 -3.87 19.00
C ASN A 86 5.25 -4.40 18.28
N GLN A 87 6.32 -4.58 19.05
CA GLN A 87 7.62 -5.04 18.55
C GLN A 87 7.58 -6.40 17.84
N LEU A 88 6.63 -7.28 18.17
CA LEU A 88 6.54 -8.62 17.58
C LEU A 88 6.20 -8.58 16.09
N ILE A 89 5.35 -7.63 15.70
CA ILE A 89 4.86 -7.50 14.32
C ILE A 89 5.38 -6.25 13.61
N GLN A 90 6.15 -5.40 14.30
CA GLN A 90 6.67 -4.14 13.76
C GLN A 90 7.39 -4.34 12.42
N ARG A 91 8.31 -5.30 12.35
CA ARG A 91 9.04 -5.60 11.11
C ARG A 91 8.11 -5.96 9.96
N SER A 92 7.12 -6.80 10.22
CA SER A 92 6.18 -7.26 9.20
C SER A 92 5.28 -6.11 8.73
N MET A 93 4.77 -5.29 9.66
CA MET A 93 3.99 -4.09 9.34
C MET A 93 4.80 -3.08 8.52
N ASP A 94 6.04 -2.78 8.92
CA ASP A 94 6.90 -1.83 8.19
C ASP A 94 7.20 -2.34 6.78
N THR A 95 7.54 -3.63 6.64
CA THR A 95 7.84 -4.24 5.35
C THR A 95 6.64 -4.21 4.40
N ILE A 96 5.45 -4.55 4.90
CA ILE A 96 4.21 -4.54 4.10
C ILE A 96 3.79 -3.10 3.75
N LYS A 97 3.92 -2.17 4.71
CA LYS A 97 3.64 -0.75 4.49
C LYS A 97 4.48 -0.16 3.37
N GLU A 98 5.79 -0.42 3.38
CA GLU A 98 6.69 0.05 2.32
C GLU A 98 6.29 -0.52 0.95
N ASP A 99 6.05 -1.82 0.87
CA ASP A 99 5.64 -2.49 -0.38
C ASP A 99 4.28 -2.00 -0.91
N MET A 100 3.30 -1.76 -0.03
CA MET A 100 2.00 -1.17 -0.41
C MET A 100 2.15 0.24 -0.99
N LEU A 101 2.96 1.09 -0.34
CA LEU A 101 3.20 2.46 -0.79
C LEU A 101 3.95 2.48 -2.13
N ASP A 102 4.96 1.64 -2.28
CA ASP A 102 5.72 1.53 -3.53
C ASP A 102 4.83 1.08 -4.69
N LYS A 103 3.96 0.08 -4.47
CA LYS A 103 3.01 -0.41 -5.48
C LYS A 103 1.94 0.61 -5.85
N LEU A 104 1.37 1.32 -4.88
CA LEU A 104 0.31 2.31 -5.14
C LEU A 104 0.86 3.56 -5.85
N LEU A 105 2.06 3.99 -5.47
CA LEU A 105 2.60 5.30 -5.85
C LEU A 105 3.72 5.21 -6.91
N ASN A 106 3.96 4.01 -7.45
CA ASN A 106 5.00 3.71 -8.43
C ASN A 106 6.38 4.21 -7.98
N SER A 107 6.71 3.97 -6.70
CA SER A 107 7.96 4.42 -6.05
C SER A 107 8.29 5.91 -6.20
N SER A 108 7.29 6.76 -6.46
CA SER A 108 7.47 8.22 -6.53
C SER A 108 7.57 8.82 -5.14
N SER A 109 8.73 9.40 -4.81
CA SER A 109 8.97 10.07 -3.53
C SER A 109 8.00 11.23 -3.28
N ASP A 110 7.69 12.01 -4.31
CA ASP A 110 6.82 13.18 -4.18
C ASP A 110 5.38 12.75 -3.90
N LYS A 111 4.86 11.80 -4.68
CA LYS A 111 3.52 11.21 -4.44
C LYS A 111 3.44 10.59 -3.07
N ARG A 112 4.49 9.88 -2.63
CA ARG A 112 4.56 9.27 -1.30
C ARG A 112 4.50 10.30 -0.19
N ASN A 113 5.30 11.35 -0.28
CA ASN A 113 5.32 12.41 0.72
C ASN A 113 3.96 13.10 0.80
N ASP A 114 3.35 13.42 -0.33
CA ASP A 114 2.05 14.11 -0.34
C ASP A 114 0.92 13.19 0.13
N PHE A 115 0.92 11.91 -0.25
CA PHE A 115 -0.02 10.91 0.26
C PHE A 115 0.07 10.75 1.79
N LEU A 116 1.29 10.62 2.34
CA LEU A 116 1.49 10.52 3.78
C LEU A 116 1.08 11.79 4.52
N LYS A 117 1.38 12.98 3.96
CA LYS A 117 0.88 14.25 4.53
C LYS A 117 -0.63 14.27 4.61
N LEU A 118 -1.34 13.89 3.54
CA LEU A 118 -2.80 13.89 3.49
C LEU A 118 -3.42 12.97 4.54
N THR A 119 -2.88 11.76 4.70
CA THR A 119 -3.38 10.78 5.68
C THR A 119 -3.15 11.17 7.14
N GLN A 120 -2.20 12.06 7.41
CA GLN A 120 -1.83 12.51 8.77
C GLN A 120 -2.48 13.83 9.19
N ILE A 121 -3.30 14.45 8.34
CA ILE A 121 -3.97 15.71 8.65
C ILE A 121 -4.87 15.54 9.89
N PRO A 122 -4.68 16.32 10.97
CA PRO A 122 -5.51 16.23 12.16
C PRO A 122 -6.84 16.94 11.92
N VAL A 123 -7.82 16.21 11.37
CA VAL A 123 -9.14 16.75 10.96
C VAL A 123 -9.95 17.38 12.11
N ASN A 124 -9.59 17.09 13.37
CA ASN A 124 -10.21 17.69 14.56
C ASN A 124 -9.57 19.03 14.98
N ASP A 125 -8.46 19.43 14.36
CA ASP A 125 -7.83 20.72 14.62
C ASP A 125 -8.61 21.87 13.94
N LEU A 126 -8.97 22.89 14.72
CA LEU A 126 -9.80 24.00 14.23
C LEU A 126 -9.11 24.81 13.12
N GLN A 127 -7.79 24.98 13.16
CA GLN A 127 -7.07 25.71 12.11
C GLN A 127 -7.00 24.91 10.82
N VAL A 128 -6.81 23.59 10.90
CA VAL A 128 -6.90 22.68 9.77
C VAL A 128 -8.27 22.75 9.12
N GLN A 129 -9.34 22.67 9.91
CA GLN A 129 -10.72 22.79 9.38
C GLN A 129 -10.94 24.11 8.65
N ARG A 130 -10.50 25.24 9.24
CA ARG A 130 -10.60 26.56 8.60
C ARG A 130 -9.85 26.63 7.26
N LYS A 131 -8.66 26.04 7.18
CA LYS A 131 -7.89 25.95 5.93
C LYS A 131 -8.59 25.09 4.89
N ALA A 132 -9.07 23.90 5.30
CA ALA A 132 -9.78 22.99 4.41
C ALA A 132 -11.02 23.65 3.79
N ILE A 133 -11.82 24.37 4.59
CA ILE A 133 -13.00 25.10 4.09
C ILE A 133 -12.60 26.27 3.18
N ASN A 134 -11.51 26.98 3.48
CA ASN A 134 -11.00 28.06 2.64
C ASN A 134 -10.51 27.57 1.26
N GLU A 135 -10.02 26.34 1.17
CA GLU A 135 -9.51 25.73 -0.06
C GLU A 135 -10.57 24.91 -0.82
N LEU A 136 -11.70 24.57 -0.17
CA LEU A 136 -12.72 23.65 -0.68
C LEU A 136 -13.23 24.01 -2.08
N PHE A 137 -13.50 25.28 -2.37
CA PHE A 137 -13.98 25.69 -3.69
C PHE A 137 -12.97 25.38 -4.80
N LYS A 138 -11.66 25.57 -4.53
CA LYS A 138 -10.61 25.25 -5.50
C LYS A 138 -10.49 23.74 -5.71
N VAL A 139 -10.56 22.97 -4.61
CA VAL A 139 -10.55 21.50 -4.66
C VAL A 139 -11.72 20.98 -5.51
N MET A 140 -12.92 21.50 -5.30
CA MET A 140 -14.11 21.11 -6.08
C MET A 140 -13.96 21.39 -7.58
N ASN A 141 -13.33 22.51 -7.95
CA ASN A 141 -13.10 22.84 -9.36
C ASN A 141 -12.03 21.95 -10.02
N ASP A 142 -11.07 21.43 -9.24
CA ASP A 142 -10.02 20.54 -9.74
C ASP A 142 -10.50 19.09 -9.92
N LEU A 143 -11.57 18.70 -9.23
CA LEU A 143 -12.22 17.39 -9.37
C LEU A 143 -13.06 17.23 -10.65
N SER A 144 -13.25 18.31 -11.43
CA SER A 144 -14.16 18.38 -12.59
C SER A 144 -13.46 18.16 -13.93
#